data_AF-A0A413ZG89-F1
#
_entry.id   AF-A0A413ZG89-F1
#
_cell.length_a   1.000
_cell.length_b   1.000
_cell.length_c   1.000
_cell.angle_alpha   90.00
_cell.angle_beta   90.00
_cell.angle_gamma   90.00
#
_symmetry.space_group_name_H-M   'P 1'
#
loop_
_entity.id
_entity.type
_entity.pdbx_description
1 polymer ?
#
loop_
_entity_poly.entity_id
_entity_poly.type
_entity_poly.pdbx_seq_one_letter_code
_entity_poly.pdbx_strand_id
1 'polypeptide(L)'
;MLSNEERLRYDITPKERLALMDEDTYEELVAIWAFACLKPKYKDVYRIGGAGDKGRDVCAYIDLSEDKYDLYQCKHYKNALTYSDINIEFGKLMRSSIN
;
A
#
# COMPACT_ATOMS: atom_id res chain seq x y z
N MET A 1 0.13 13.68 10.37
CA MET A 1 1.60 13.74 10.27
C MET A 1 2.19 13.59 11.67
N LEU A 2 2.95 12.53 11.92
CA LEU A 2 3.53 12.24 13.24
C LEU A 2 4.52 13.34 13.67
N SER A 3 4.57 13.62 14.98
CA SER A 3 5.51 14.58 15.56
C SER A 3 6.97 14.11 15.44
N ASN A 4 7.92 15.04 15.56
CA ASN A 4 9.36 14.70 15.48
C ASN A 4 9.80 13.76 16.62
N GLU A 5 9.19 13.84 17.80
CA GLU A 5 9.46 12.94 18.92
C GLU A 5 8.95 11.52 18.63
N GLU A 6 7.77 11.39 18.01
CA GLU A 6 7.23 10.09 17.59
C GLU A 6 8.08 9.46 16.48
N ARG A 7 8.65 10.27 15.57
CA ARG A 7 9.62 9.80 14.56
C ARG A 7 10.90 9.26 15.20
N LEU A 8 11.36 9.86 16.30
CA LEU A 8 12.62 9.54 16.97
C LEU A 8 12.49 8.57 18.16
N ARG A 9 11.35 7.89 18.36
CA ARG A 9 11.20 6.82 19.37
C ARG A 9 12.19 5.64 19.20
N TYR A 10 13.37 5.76 19.78
CA TYR A 10 14.42 4.72 19.70
C TYR A 10 14.08 3.46 20.51
N ASP A 11 13.03 3.51 21.34
CA ASP A 11 12.51 2.42 22.17
C ASP A 11 11.65 1.41 21.40
N ILE A 12 11.24 1.73 20.17
CA ILE A 12 10.40 0.87 19.33
C ILE A 12 11.15 0.50 18.06
N THR A 13 11.26 -0.81 17.79
CA THR A 13 11.91 -1.31 16.58
C THR A 13 11.12 -0.94 15.32
N PRO A 14 11.75 -0.86 14.13
CA PRO A 14 11.04 -0.58 12.89
C PRO A 14 9.86 -1.53 12.61
N LYS A 15 10.00 -2.81 13.00
CA LYS A 15 8.95 -3.82 12.84
C LYS A 15 7.75 -3.56 13.75
N GLU A 16 8.00 -3.19 15.00
CA GLU A 16 6.93 -2.85 15.95
C GLU A 16 6.21 -1.57 15.53
N ARG A 17 6.95 -0.57 15.01
CA ARG A 17 6.34 0.64 14.43
C ARG A 17 5.38 0.30 13.29
N LEU A 18 5.80 -0.57 12.37
CA LEU A 18 4.96 -1.02 11.27
C LEU A 18 3.67 -1.69 11.77
N ALA A 19 3.80 -2.56 12.78
CA ALA A 19 2.65 -3.25 13.37
C ALA A 19 1.66 -2.33 14.11
N LEU A 20 2.11 -1.14 14.53
CA LEU A 20 1.31 -0.15 15.24
C LEU A 20 0.69 0.93 14.33
N MET A 21 1.07 0.98 13.04
CA MET A 21 0.50 1.94 12.10
C MET A 21 -0.97 1.64 11.85
N ASP A 22 -1.78 2.68 11.80
CA ASP A 22 -3.13 2.60 11.20
C ASP A 22 -3.04 2.39 9.68
N GLU A 23 -4.15 2.00 9.08
CA GLU A 23 -4.23 1.67 7.64
C GLU A 23 -3.78 2.86 6.77
N ASP A 24 -4.27 4.07 7.06
CA ASP A 24 -3.95 5.29 6.29
C ASP A 24 -2.45 5.64 6.33
N THR A 25 -1.82 5.52 7.51
CA THR A 25 -0.40 5.79 7.71
C THR A 25 0.45 4.72 7.03
N TYR A 26 0.01 3.46 7.07
CA TYR A 26 0.68 2.37 6.38
C TYR A 26 0.62 2.55 4.86
N GLU A 27 -0.52 2.97 4.31
CA GLU A 27 -0.64 3.33 2.89
C GLU A 27 0.28 4.49 2.50
N GLU A 28 0.35 5.54 3.34
CA GLU A 28 1.26 6.66 3.12
C GLU A 28 2.72 6.19 3.08
N LEU A 29 3.10 5.31 4.01
CA LEU A 29 4.44 4.73 4.05
C LEU A 29 4.77 3.96 2.77
N VAL A 30 3.85 3.11 2.30
CA VAL A 30 4.05 2.31 1.07
C VAL A 30 4.16 3.21 -0.15
N ALA A 31 3.34 4.26 -0.25
CA ALA A 31 3.42 5.24 -1.34
C ALA A 31 4.77 5.99 -1.34
N ILE A 32 5.23 6.45 -0.18
CA ILE A 32 6.52 7.12 -0.03
C ILE A 32 7.66 6.16 -0.36
N TRP A 33 7.61 4.91 0.10
CA TRP A 33 8.61 3.91 -0.20
C TRP A 33 8.71 3.62 -1.70
N ALA A 34 7.57 3.41 -2.37
CA ALA A 34 7.54 3.20 -3.81
C ALA A 34 8.09 4.42 -4.57
N PHE A 35 7.72 5.64 -4.16
CA PHE A 35 8.17 6.86 -4.81
C PHE A 35 9.66 7.16 -4.58
N ALA A 36 10.12 7.09 -3.33
CA ALA A 36 11.44 7.55 -2.94
C ALA A 36 12.51 6.46 -3.06
N CYS A 37 12.20 5.22 -2.65
CA CYS A 37 13.16 4.13 -2.61
C CYS A 37 13.20 3.34 -3.93
N LEU A 38 12.08 3.29 -4.66
CA LEU A 38 11.96 2.57 -5.94
C LEU A 38 11.90 3.50 -7.15
N LYS A 39 12.39 4.74 -7.00
CA LYS A 39 12.44 5.77 -8.05
C LYS A 39 13.03 5.30 -9.41
N PRO A 40 14.04 4.42 -9.49
CA PRO A 40 14.51 3.93 -10.79
C PRO A 40 13.49 3.06 -11.53
N LYS A 41 12.50 2.50 -10.84
CA LYS A 41 11.48 1.61 -11.40
C LYS A 41 10.18 2.34 -11.74
N TYR A 42 9.78 3.31 -10.92
CA TYR A 42 8.48 3.98 -11.05
C TYR A 42 8.64 5.44 -11.48
N LYS A 43 7.90 5.83 -12.52
CA LYS A 43 7.82 7.21 -13.00
C LYS A 43 6.95 8.05 -12.08
N ASP A 44 5.82 7.50 -11.66
CA ASP A 44 4.85 8.17 -10.78
C ASP A 44 4.21 7.17 -9.81
N VAL A 45 3.76 7.67 -8.66
CA VAL A 45 3.09 6.87 -7.63
C VAL A 45 1.88 7.64 -7.13
N TYR A 46 0.71 7.00 -7.16
CA TYR A 46 -0.55 7.58 -6.72
C TYR A 46 -1.15 6.75 -5.58
N ARG A 47 -1.53 7.42 -4.50
CA ARG A 47 -2.39 6.82 -3.46
C ARG A 47 -3.84 7.05 -3.85
N ILE A 48 -4.58 5.96 -4.09
CA ILE A 48 -5.96 5.98 -4.61
C ILE A 48 -6.95 5.49 -3.53
N GLY A 49 -6.44 5.12 -2.34
CA GLY A 49 -7.23 4.59 -1.22
C GLY A 49 -8.48 5.40 -0.91
N GLY A 50 -9.58 4.69 -0.63
CA GLY A 50 -10.87 5.28 -0.29
C GLY A 50 -12.04 4.31 -0.45
N ALA A 51 -13.19 4.67 0.13
CA ALA A 51 -14.38 3.81 0.06
C ALA A 51 -14.78 3.50 -1.40
N GLY A 52 -14.63 2.23 -1.81
CA GLY A 52 -14.96 1.77 -3.17
C GLY A 52 -13.76 1.59 -4.12
N ASP A 53 -12.53 1.76 -3.63
CA ASP A 53 -11.28 1.48 -4.37
C ASP A 53 -11.11 0.01 -4.77
N LYS A 54 -11.90 -0.91 -4.18
CA LYS A 54 -11.87 -2.36 -4.38
C LYS A 54 -10.49 -2.96 -4.07
N GLY A 55 -9.74 -2.32 -3.17
CA GLY A 55 -8.43 -2.75 -2.73
C GLY A 55 -7.25 -2.19 -3.52
N ARG A 56 -7.46 -1.05 -4.19
CA ARG A 56 -6.40 -0.31 -4.89
C ARG A 56 -5.94 0.84 -4.02
N ASP A 57 -4.96 0.57 -3.18
CA ASP A 57 -4.54 1.56 -2.18
C ASP A 57 -3.43 2.45 -2.77
N VAL A 58 -2.45 1.84 -3.47
CA VAL A 58 -1.37 2.56 -4.17
C VAL A 58 -1.12 1.97 -5.56
N CYS A 59 -1.11 2.83 -6.58
CA CYS A 59 -0.65 2.49 -7.93
C CYS A 59 0.72 3.11 -8.20
N ALA A 60 1.71 2.28 -8.51
CA ALA A 60 3.06 2.72 -8.86
C ALA A 60 3.29 2.48 -10.36
N TYR A 61 3.27 3.57 -11.14
CA TYR A 61 3.38 3.54 -12.59
C TYR A 61 4.81 3.32 -13.04
N ILE A 62 5.02 2.25 -13.80
CA ILE A 62 6.26 1.96 -14.52
C ILE A 62 6.25 2.74 -15.84
N ASP A 63 5.11 2.73 -16.53
CA ASP A 63 4.86 3.57 -17.69
C ASP A 63 3.43 4.10 -17.74
N LEU A 64 3.28 5.42 -17.77
CA LEU A 64 2.00 6.10 -17.87
C LEU A 64 1.37 5.95 -19.26
N SER A 65 2.18 5.88 -20.33
CA SER A 65 1.63 5.81 -21.70
C SER A 65 1.04 4.44 -22.02
N GLU A 66 1.52 3.39 -21.36
CA GLU A 66 1.06 2.01 -21.54
C GLU A 66 0.10 1.56 -20.43
N ASP A 67 -0.30 2.46 -19.52
CA ASP A 67 -1.05 2.15 -18.30
C ASP A 67 -0.45 0.96 -17.52
N LYS A 68 0.89 0.91 -17.47
CA LYS A 68 1.64 -0.18 -16.83
C LYS A 68 2.02 0.25 -15.42
N TYR A 69 1.37 -0.34 -14.43
CA TYR A 69 1.62 -0.06 -13.03
C TYR A 69 1.62 -1.33 -12.17
N ASP A 70 2.34 -1.27 -11.06
CA ASP A 70 2.21 -2.22 -9.97
C ASP A 70 1.15 -1.70 -8.99
N LEU A 71 0.25 -2.59 -8.57
CA LEU A 71 -0.79 -2.28 -7.60
C LEU A 71 -0.41 -2.84 -6.22
N TYR A 72 -0.37 -1.97 -5.22
CA TYR A 72 -0.14 -2.34 -3.84
C TYR A 72 -1.43 -2.23 -3.03
N GLN A 73 -1.79 -3.35 -2.41
CA GLN A 73 -2.83 -3.45 -1.39
C GLN A 73 -2.16 -3.45 0.00
N CYS A 74 -2.53 -2.50 0.83
CA CYS A 74 -2.00 -2.22 2.15
C CYS A 74 -3.02 -2.70 3.21
N LYS A 75 -2.92 -3.96 3.65
CA LYS A 75 -3.81 -4.53 4.67
C LYS A 75 -3.07 -5.09 5.86
N HIS A 76 -3.54 -4.75 7.05
CA HIS A 76 -3.06 -5.30 8.31
C HIS A 76 -3.90 -6.53 8.70
N TYR A 77 -3.36 -7.71 8.41
CA TYR A 77 -3.98 -8.97 8.82
C TYR A 77 -3.51 -9.35 10.23
N LYS A 78 -4.48 -9.63 11.12
CA LYS A 78 -4.20 -10.12 12.48
C LYS A 78 -3.49 -11.48 12.49
N ASN A 79 -3.74 -12.29 11.46
CA ASN A 79 -3.18 -13.63 11.29
C ASN A 79 -2.40 -13.70 9.96
N ALA A 80 -1.56 -14.72 9.82
CA ALA A 80 -0.97 -15.04 8.53
C ALA A 80 -2.07 -15.26 7.48
N LEU A 81 -1.86 -14.70 6.28
CA LEU A 81 -2.78 -14.83 5.15
C LEU A 81 -3.00 -16.30 4.80
N THR A 82 -4.26 -16.68 4.67
CA THR A 82 -4.64 -17.98 4.12
C THR A 82 -5.00 -17.84 2.63
N TYR A 83 -5.00 -18.96 1.91
CA TYR A 83 -5.45 -18.97 0.52
C TYR A 83 -6.87 -18.41 0.35
N SER A 84 -7.77 -18.68 1.31
CA SER A 84 -9.14 -18.17 1.28
C SER A 84 -9.19 -16.65 1.37
N ASP A 85 -8.33 -16.03 2.20
CA ASP A 85 -8.26 -14.57 2.32
C ASP A 85 -7.80 -13.95 1.01
N ILE A 86 -6.76 -14.53 0.40
CA ILE A 86 -6.18 -14.08 -0.87
C ILE A 86 -7.21 -14.19 -2.02
N ASN A 87 -7.94 -15.31 -2.09
CA ASN A 87 -8.88 -15.58 -3.18
C ASN A 87 -10.06 -14.58 -3.19
N ILE A 88 -10.49 -14.11 -2.01
CA ILE A 88 -11.52 -13.07 -1.90
C ILE A 88 -11.01 -11.74 -2.47
N GLU A 89 -9.77 -11.36 -2.15
CA GLU A 89 -9.18 -10.11 -2.64
C GLU A 89 -8.97 -10.14 -4.17
N PHE A 90 -8.54 -11.27 -4.73
CA PHE A 90 -8.48 -11.45 -6.19
C PHE A 90 -9.85 -11.29 -6.86
N GLY A 91 -10.92 -11.80 -6.22
CA GLY A 91 -12.28 -11.63 -6.71
C GLY A 91 -12.72 -10.16 -6.83
N LYS A 92 -12.25 -9.29 -5.92
CA LYS A 92 -12.54 -7.84 -5.97
C LYS A 92 -11.88 -7.16 -7.17
N LEU A 93 -10.63 -7.53 -7.46
CA LEU A 93 -9.88 -7.03 -8.61
C LEU A 93 -10.56 -7.40 -9.93
N MET A 94 -10.85 -8.69 -10.13
CA MET A 94 -11.46 -9.18 -11.38
C MET A 94 -12.85 -8.60 -11.65
N ARG A 95 -13.69 -8.44 -10.62
CA ARG A 95 -15.00 -7.81 -10.78
C ARG A 95 -14.90 -6.35 -11.25
N SER A 96 -13.79 -5.67 -10.98
CA SER A 96 -13.59 -4.29 -11.42
C SER A 96 -13.19 -4.14 -12.90
N SER A 97 -12.68 -5.21 -13.51
CA SER A 97 -12.23 -5.24 -14.91
C SER A 97 -13.31 -5.63 -15.93
N ILE A 98 -14.56 -5.88 -15.49
CA ILE A 98 -15.69 -6.32 -16.35
C ILE A 98 -16.75 -5.20 -16.50
N ASN A 99 -16.34 -3.92 -16.48
CA ASN A 99 -17.24 -2.80 -16.81
C ASN A 99 -16.67 -1.98 -17.95
#